data_AF-A0A6N6BBH7-F1
#
_entry.id   AF-A0A6N6BBH7-F1
#
_cell.length_a   1.000
_cell.length_b   1.000
_cell.length_c   1.000
_cell.angle_alpha   90.00
_cell.angle_beta   90.00
_cell.angle_gamma   90.00
#
_symmetry.space_group_name_H-M   'P 1'
#
loop_
_entity.id
_entity.type
_entity.pdbx_description
1 polymer ?
#
loop_
_entity_poly.entity_id
_entity_poly.type
_entity_poly.pdbx_seq_one_letter_code
_entity_poly.pdbx_strand_id
1 'polypeptide(L)' 'MLCLIGCGSKTQVLTKIQIQKVQIPNELLEFDRASKPIVQDEKDILKAYSELFYHYRQCEINMDKIKELNE' A
#
# COMPACT_ATOMS: atom_id res chain seq x y z
N MET A 1 -56.17 -12.48 -27.47
CA MET A 1 -54.88 -13.15 -27.71
C MET A 1 -53.80 -12.06 -27.59
N LEU A 2 -53.41 -11.68 -26.36
CA LEU A 2 -52.25 -12.19 -25.62
C LEU A 2 -50.96 -12.21 -26.46
N CYS A 3 -50.16 -11.14 -26.34
CA CYS A 3 -48.70 -11.20 -26.43
C CYS A 3 -48.12 -10.05 -25.59
N LEU A 4 -48.21 -10.20 -24.27
CA LEU A 4 -47.34 -9.53 -23.31
C LEU A 4 -45.94 -10.10 -23.50
N ILE A 5 -45.17 -9.56 -24.45
CA ILE A 5 -43.75 -9.88 -24.56
C ILE A 5 -43.07 -9.17 -23.39
N GLY A 6 -42.66 -9.97 -22.42
CA GLY A 6 -42.22 -9.56 -21.11
C GLY A 6 -41.18 -8.46 -21.15
N CYS A 7 -41.35 -7.50 -20.23
CA CYS A 7 -40.28 -6.65 -19.73
C CYS A 7 -39.29 -7.57 -19.00
N GLY A 8 -38.50 -8.31 -19.76
CA GLY A 8 -37.43 -9.14 -19.27
C GLY A 8 -36.45 -8.22 -18.58
N SER A 9 -36.43 -8.29 -17.26
CA SER A 9 -35.42 -7.72 -16.39
C SER A 9 -34.07 -7.97 -17.05
N LYS A 10 -33.48 -6.92 -17.64
CA LYS A 10 -32.13 -7.00 -18.21
C LYS A 10 -31.20 -7.19 -17.02
N THR A 11 -30.99 -8.44 -16.62
CA THR A 11 -29.92 -8.79 -15.69
C THR A 11 -28.64 -8.40 -16.41
N GLN A 12 -28.08 -7.26 -16.02
CA GLN A 12 -26.75 -6.87 -16.43
C GLN A 12 -25.79 -7.88 -15.82
N VAL A 13 -25.46 -8.91 -16.58
CA VAL A 13 -24.36 -9.81 -16.25
C VAL A 13 -23.08 -8.99 -16.41
N LEU A 14 -22.39 -8.73 -15.30
CA LEU A 14 -21.05 -8.16 -15.30
C LEU A 14 -20.14 -9.05 -16.16
N THR A 15 -19.97 -8.68 -17.43
CA THR A 15 -19.30 -9.50 -18.44
C THR A 15 -17.78 -9.35 -18.42
N LYS A 16 -17.26 -8.37 -17.67
CA LYS A 16 -15.82 -8.13 -17.61
C LYS A 16 -15.43 -7.43 -16.31
N ILE A 17 -14.81 -8.17 -15.41
CA ILE A 17 -14.04 -7.61 -14.31
C ILE A 17 -12.61 -7.46 -14.84
N GLN A 18 -12.15 -6.24 -15.05
CA GLN A 18 -10.73 -5.98 -15.33
C GLN A 18 -10.01 -5.84 -13.98
N ILE A 19 -9.28 -6.88 -13.59
CA ILE A 19 -8.35 -6.80 -12.47
C ILE A 19 -7.13 -6.03 -12.95
N GLN A 20 -6.99 -4.78 -12.50
CA GLN A 20 -5.80 -3.98 -12.76
C GLN A 20 -4.79 -4.28 -11.65
N LYS A 21 -3.77 -5.08 -11.97
CA LYS A 21 -2.67 -5.34 -11.04
C LYS A 21 -1.70 -4.17 -11.14
N VAL A 22 -1.65 -3.36 -10.09
CA VAL A 22 -0.65 -2.30 -9.95
C VAL A 22 0.64 -2.94 -9.44
N GLN A 23 1.72 -2.81 -10.20
CA GLN A 23 3.03 -3.28 -9.80
C GLN A 23 3.64 -2.25 -8.84
N ILE A 24 3.92 -2.65 -7.60
CA ILE A 24 4.61 -1.77 -6.65
C ILE A 24 6.11 -1.75 -7.00
N PRO A 25 6.73 -0.56 -7.15
CA PRO A 25 8.18 -0.42 -7.31
C PRO A 25 8.93 -1.02 -6.13
N ASN A 26 10.02 -1.76 -6.40
CA ASN A 26 10.78 -2.47 -5.37
C ASN A 26 11.42 -1.50 -4.36
N GLU A 27 11.77 -0.29 -4.79
CA GLU A 27 12.40 0.74 -3.97
C GLU A 27 11.47 1.22 -2.83
N LEU A 28 10.14 1.09 -3.02
CA LEU A 28 9.16 1.41 -1.97
C LEU A 28 9.00 0.27 -0.96
N LEU A 29 9.45 -0.93 -1.31
CA LEU A 29 9.41 -2.13 -0.49
C LEU A 29 10.76 -2.44 0.17
N GLU A 30 11.84 -1.81 -0.29
CA GLU A 30 13.16 -1.90 0.32
C GLU A 30 13.19 -1.14 1.65
N PHE A 31 13.50 -1.86 2.72
CA PHE A 31 13.79 -1.26 4.02
C PHE A 31 14.98 -1.98 4.65
N ASP A 32 15.96 -1.18 5.07
CA ASP A 32 17.05 -1.70 5.89
C ASP A 32 16.48 -2.06 7.26
N ARG A 33 16.65 -3.32 7.67
CA ARG A 33 16.29 -3.70 9.04
C ARG A 33 17.17 -2.92 10.00
N ALA A 34 16.52 -2.12 10.84
CA ALA A 34 17.20 -1.47 11.95
C ALA A 34 17.87 -2.55 12.82
N SER A 35 19.20 -2.48 12.93
CA SER A 35 19.95 -3.32 13.85
C SER A 35 19.72 -2.86 15.28
N LYS A 36 19.81 -3.78 16.24
CA LYS A 36 19.80 -3.40 17.65
C LYS A 36 20.98 -2.45 17.94
N PRO A 37 20.75 -1.26 18.50
CA PRO A 37 21.82 -0.32 18.80
C PRO A 37 22.72 -0.84 19.91
N ILE A 38 24.02 -0.57 19.81
CA ILE A 38 25.00 -0.78 20.87
C ILE A 38 25.16 0.56 21.59
N VAL A 39 24.84 0.60 22.87
CA VAL A 39 24.85 1.83 23.68
C VAL A 39 26.07 1.83 24.59
N GLN A 40 26.96 2.80 24.42
CA GLN A 40 28.11 3.04 25.29
C GLN A 40 27.90 4.32 26.11
N ASP A 41 27.26 5.33 25.52
CA ASP A 41 26.93 6.59 26.20
C ASP A 41 25.54 7.13 25.83
N GLU A 42 25.14 8.25 26.43
CA GLU A 42 23.83 8.87 26.19
C GLU A 42 23.64 9.38 24.75
N LYS A 43 24.73 9.73 24.05
CA LYS A 43 24.64 10.18 22.65
C LYS A 43 24.26 9.02 21.74
N ASP A 44 24.71 7.81 22.05
CA ASP A 44 24.29 6.61 21.32
C ASP A 44 22.78 6.37 21.44
N ILE A 45 22.20 6.67 22.60
CA ILE A 45 20.75 6.57 22.81
C ILE A 45 20.03 7.57 21.91
N LEU A 46 20.45 8.84 21.94
CA LEU A 46 19.85 9.89 21.10
C LEU A 46 19.97 9.60 19.61
N LYS A 47 21.12 9.08 19.18
CA LYS A 47 21.37 8.66 17.81
C LYS A 47 20.44 7.52 17.41
N ALA A 48 20.33 6.47 18.23
CA ALA A 48 19.46 5.34 17.96
C ALA A 48 17.98 5.76 17.81
N TYR A 49 17.50 6.67 18.66
CA TYR A 49 16.15 7.23 18.51
C TYR A 49 15.98 8.04 17.23
N SER A 50 16.98 8.84 16.88
CA SER A 50 16.95 9.66 15.65
C SER A 50 16.92 8.78 14.40
N GLU A 51 17.74 7.73 14.35
CA GLU A 51 17.78 6.75 13.26
C GLU A 51 16.45 5.98 13.17
N LEU A 52 15.93 5.50 14.30
CA LEU A 52 14.64 4.82 14.34
C LEU A 52 13.52 5.70 13.79
N PHE A 53 13.47 6.96 14.22
CA PHE A 53 12.47 7.92 13.74
C PHE A 53 12.61 8.18 12.24
N TYR A 54 13.85 8.36 11.76
CA TYR A 54 14.11 8.55 10.34
C TYR A 54 13.57 7.39 9.50
N HIS A 55 13.91 6.15 9.85
CA HIS A 55 13.44 4.97 9.11
C HIS A 55 11.92 4.82 9.18
N TYR A 56 11.32 5.07 10.35
CA TYR A 56 9.87 5.05 10.49
C TYR A 56 9.18 6.04 9.54
N ARG A 57 9.67 7.30 9.49
CA ARG A 57 9.13 8.32 8.58
C ARG A 57 9.27 7.94 7.11
N GLN A 58 10.37 7.30 6.71
CA GLN A 58 10.52 6.81 5.34
C GLN A 58 9.48 5.72 5.01
N CYS A 59 9.20 4.81 5.95
CA CYS A 59 8.14 3.81 5.77
C CYS A 59 6.77 4.46 5.56
N GLU A 60 6.42 5.48 6.35
CA GLU A 60 5.15 6.20 6.17
C GLU A 60 5.06 6.85 4.78
N ILE A 61 6.13 7.52 4.33
CA ILE A 61 6.20 8.13 3.00
C ILE A 61 6.04 7.07 1.89
N ASN A 62 6.73 5.93 2.01
CA ASN A 62 6.62 4.86 1.03
C ASN A 62 5.21 4.25 1.00
N MET A 63 4.57 4.09 2.15
CA MET A 63 3.18 3.63 2.22
C MET A 63 2.22 4.60 1.55
N ASP A 64 2.40 5.91 1.72
CA ASP A 64 1.56 6.91 1.08
C ASP A 64 1.74 6.91 -0.45
N LYS A 65 2.98 6.83 -0.94
CA LYS A 65 3.26 6.64 -2.38
C LYS A 65 2.63 5.38 -2.95
N ILE A 66 2.62 4.27 -2.20
CA ILE A 66 1.97 3.02 -2.62
C ILE A 66 0.45 3.20 -2.74
N LYS A 67 -0.17 3.98 -1.84
CA LYS A 67 -1.61 4.28 -1.92
C LYS A 67 -1.93 5.11 -3.15
N GLU A 68 -1.12 6.12 -3.46
CA GLU A 68 -1.27 6.96 -4.65
C GLU A 68 -1.20 6.16 -5.96
N LEU A 69 -0.44 5.05 -6.01
CA LEU A 69 -0.41 4.18 -7.20
C LEU A 69 -1.73 3.45 -7.48
N ASN A 70 -2.62 3.36 -6.49
CA ASN A 70 -3.94 2.71 -6.62
C ASN A 70 -5.08 3.71 -6.89
N GLU A 71 -4.80 5.02 -6.85
CA GLU A 71 -5.77 6.08 -7.20
C GLU A 71 -5.66 6.48 -8.68
#